data_AF-A0A6I0E8J1-F1
#
_entry.id   AF-A0A6I0E8J1-F1
#
_cell.length_a   1.000
_cell.length_b   1.000
_cell.length_c   1.000
_cell.angle_alpha   90.00
_cell.angle_beta   90.00
_cell.angle_gamma   90.00
#
_symmetry.space_group_name_H-M   'P 1'
#
loop_
_entity.id
_entity.type
_entity.pdbx_description
1 polymer ?
#
loop_
_entity_poly.entity_id
_entity_poly.type
_entity_poly.pdbx_seq_one_letter_code
_entity_poly.pdbx_strand_id
1 'polypeptide(L)'
;MKKIIAKTTIPVMIGIFNVLFLLVVIKFAIYGELSFVAKDADLLKYFLPISFFGAVIVQYYIVLPIWKRFAKNNKVVGLSIIPFTALVSLIGGLVFAYLFWERNLGIGELLAVFLTGLIAFTIYWSSNLVLLKKLD
;
A
#
# COMPACT_ATOMS: atom_id res chain seq x y z
N MET A 1 25.08 1.03 5.35
CA MET A 1 24.33 1.92 4.43
C MET A 1 23.64 1.16 3.30
N LYS A 2 24.35 0.40 2.45
CA LYS A 2 23.74 -0.36 1.32
C LYS A 2 22.55 -1.26 1.74
N LYS A 3 22.68 -2.03 2.83
CA LYS A 3 21.59 -2.91 3.36
C LYS A 3 20.37 -2.12 3.86
N ILE A 4 20.55 -0.89 4.35
CA ILE A 4 19.45 -0.03 4.83
C ILE A 4 18.71 0.57 3.63
N ILE A 5 19.44 1.04 2.61
CA ILE A 5 18.85 1.54 1.36
C ILE A 5 18.02 0.43 0.71
N ALA A 6 18.58 -0.78 0.56
CA ALA A 6 17.85 -1.92 0.01
C ALA A 6 16.55 -2.24 0.77
N LYS A 7 16.59 -2.26 2.11
CA LYS A 7 15.42 -2.51 2.98
C LYS A 7 14.39 -1.36 2.99
N THR A 8 14.77 -0.19 2.51
CA THR A 8 13.87 0.96 2.40
C THR A 8 13.25 1.00 1.01
N THR A 9 14.07 0.99 -0.03
CA THR A 9 13.63 1.27 -1.40
C THR A 9 12.99 0.07 -2.09
N ILE A 10 13.54 -1.15 -1.91
CA ILE A 10 13.04 -2.35 -2.60
C ILE A 10 11.61 -2.71 -2.15
N PRO A 11 11.29 -2.76 -0.83
CA PRO A 11 9.94 -3.05 -0.38
C PRO A 11 8.91 -2.03 -0.85
N VAL A 12 9.28 -0.75 -0.86
CA VAL A 12 8.40 0.33 -1.33
C VAL A 12 8.14 0.20 -2.83
N MET A 13 9.17 -0.01 -3.66
CA MET A 13 9.01 -0.18 -5.11
C MET A 13 8.12 -1.38 -5.44
N ILE A 14 8.38 -2.55 -4.84
CA ILE A 14 7.60 -3.76 -5.10
C ILE A 14 6.17 -3.61 -4.58
N GLY A 15 5.99 -3.02 -3.39
CA GLY A 15 4.66 -2.74 -2.84
C GLY A 15 3.83 -1.85 -3.76
N ILE A 16 4.41 -0.74 -4.24
CA ILE A 16 3.72 0.17 -5.17
C ILE A 16 3.42 -0.54 -6.49
N PHE A 17 4.37 -1.29 -7.05
CA PHE A 17 4.15 -2.06 -8.26
C PHE A 17 2.98 -3.05 -8.12
N ASN A 18 2.92 -3.79 -7.01
CA ASN A 18 1.82 -4.74 -6.74
C ASN A 18 0.46 -4.04 -6.63
N VAL A 19 0.41 -2.86 -6.00
CA VAL A 19 -0.82 -2.04 -5.93
C VAL A 19 -1.23 -1.55 -7.31
N LEU A 20 -0.31 -1.02 -8.11
CA LEU A 20 -0.61 -0.57 -9.47
C LEU A 20 -1.12 -1.72 -10.33
N PHE A 21 -0.48 -2.88 -10.25
CA PHE A 21 -0.93 -4.08 -10.95
C PHE A 21 -2.35 -4.49 -10.53
N LEU A 22 -2.64 -4.50 -9.22
CA LEU A 22 -4.00 -4.76 -8.72
C LEU A 22 -5.01 -3.77 -9.32
N LEU A 23 -4.70 -2.47 -9.30
CA LEU A 23 -5.61 -1.45 -9.82
C LEU A 23 -5.89 -1.65 -11.32
N VAL A 24 -4.89 -2.04 -12.12
CA VAL A 24 -5.08 -2.40 -13.53
C VAL A 24 -6.00 -3.62 -13.66
N VAL A 25 -5.79 -4.67 -12.85
CA VAL A 25 -6.62 -5.89 -12.87
C VAL A 25 -8.07 -5.56 -12.50
N ILE A 26 -8.29 -4.77 -11.44
CA ILE A 26 -9.62 -4.35 -11.01
C ILE A 26 -10.30 -3.52 -12.11
N LYS A 27 -9.57 -2.55 -12.69
CA LYS A 27 -10.11 -1.71 -13.76
C LYS A 27 -10.54 -2.55 -14.96
N PHE A 28 -9.69 -3.50 -15.38
CA PHE A 28 -10.00 -4.42 -16.47
C PHE A 28 -11.22 -5.28 -16.14
N ALA A 29 -11.31 -5.83 -14.93
CA ALA A 29 -12.42 -6.68 -14.51
C ALA A 29 -13.77 -5.94 -14.47
N ILE A 30 -13.78 -4.66 -14.07
CA ILE A 30 -15.01 -3.88 -13.93
C ILE A 30 -15.42 -3.23 -15.26
N TYR A 31 -14.47 -2.64 -15.98
CA TYR A 31 -14.74 -1.78 -17.13
C TYR A 31 -14.33 -2.39 -18.48
N GLY A 32 -13.63 -3.54 -18.49
CA GLY A 32 -13.12 -4.16 -19.72
C GLY A 32 -11.94 -3.42 -20.37
N GLU A 33 -11.42 -2.37 -19.71
CA GLU A 33 -10.36 -1.50 -20.24
C GLU A 33 -9.00 -1.81 -19.60
N LEU A 34 -7.96 -1.93 -20.43
CA LEU A 34 -6.56 -2.12 -19.99
C LEU A 34 -5.77 -0.81 -19.87
N SER A 35 -6.26 0.29 -20.44
CA SER A 35 -5.58 1.58 -20.44
C SER A 35 -6.07 2.48 -19.31
N PHE A 36 -5.16 3.20 -18.66
CA PHE A 36 -5.51 4.39 -17.90
C PHE A 36 -5.98 5.48 -18.88
N VAL A 37 -7.19 6.03 -18.69
CA VAL A 37 -7.71 7.09 -19.57
C VAL A 37 -6.89 8.36 -19.32
N ALA A 38 -6.86 9.31 -20.25
CA ALA A 38 -6.08 10.56 -20.10
C ALA A 38 -6.31 11.30 -18.76
N LYS A 39 -7.53 11.21 -18.19
CA LYS A 39 -7.86 11.72 -16.85
C LYS A 39 -7.10 11.02 -15.71
N ASP A 40 -6.87 9.72 -15.82
CA ASP A 40 -6.10 8.92 -14.85
C ASP A 40 -4.61 9.27 -14.93
N ALA A 41 -4.11 9.64 -16.12
CA ALA A 41 -2.71 9.94 -16.36
C ALA A 41 -2.23 11.20 -15.64
N ASP A 42 -3.05 12.27 -15.62
CA ASP A 42 -2.71 13.51 -14.90
C ASP A 42 -2.71 13.31 -13.39
N LEU A 43 -3.65 12.50 -12.87
CA LEU A 43 -3.71 12.19 -11.45
C LEU A 43 -2.50 11.32 -11.05
N LEU A 44 -2.17 10.29 -11.83
CA LEU A 44 -0.99 9.45 -11.61
C LEU A 44 0.32 10.24 -11.72
N LYS A 45 0.40 11.23 -12.60
CA LYS A 45 1.62 12.05 -12.80
C LYS A 45 2.10 12.74 -11.52
N TYR A 46 1.18 13.23 -10.69
CA TYR A 46 1.52 13.93 -9.45
C TYR A 46 1.34 13.06 -8.21
N PHE A 47 0.30 12.22 -8.19
CA PHE A 47 0.01 11.34 -7.06
C PHE A 47 1.08 10.26 -6.89
N LEU A 48 1.59 9.68 -7.98
CA LEU A 48 2.56 8.59 -7.90
C LEU A 48 3.91 9.02 -7.31
N PRO A 49 4.52 10.15 -7.71
CA PRO A 49 5.74 10.64 -7.06
C PRO A 49 5.53 10.95 -5.58
N ILE A 50 4.44 11.65 -5.23
CA ILE A 50 4.14 12.04 -3.84
C ILE A 50 3.94 10.80 -2.97
N SER A 51 3.14 9.83 -3.44
CA SER A 51 2.92 8.58 -2.73
C SER A 51 4.21 7.76 -2.61
N PHE A 52 5.08 7.76 -3.62
CA PHE A 52 6.39 7.11 -3.54
C PHE A 52 7.28 7.72 -2.45
N PHE A 53 7.46 9.05 -2.44
CA PHE A 53 8.27 9.72 -1.42
C PHE A 53 7.67 9.54 -0.02
N GLY A 54 6.35 9.66 0.12
CA GLY A 54 5.65 9.40 1.36
C GLY A 54 5.87 7.96 1.86
N ALA A 55 5.76 6.99 0.97
CA ALA A 55 5.99 5.58 1.29
C ALA A 55 7.44 5.31 1.72
N VAL A 56 8.44 5.93 1.08
CA VAL A 56 9.85 5.84 1.50
C VAL A 56 10.06 6.43 2.90
N ILE A 57 9.47 7.58 3.19
CA ILE A 57 9.55 8.22 4.51
C ILE A 57 8.92 7.32 5.58
N VAL A 58 7.69 6.85 5.34
CA VAL A 58 6.99 5.93 6.24
C VAL A 58 7.79 4.65 6.45
N GLN A 59 8.37 4.09 5.38
CA GLN A 59 9.21 2.91 5.45
C GLN A 59 10.40 3.12 6.39
N TYR A 60 11.10 4.23 6.23
CA TYR A 60 12.31 4.52 6.98
C TYR A 60 12.03 4.83 8.46
N TYR A 61 11.05 5.68 8.73
CA TYR A 61 10.78 6.20 10.09
C TYR A 61 9.84 5.34 10.92
N ILE A 62 8.96 4.56 10.27
CA ILE A 62 7.92 3.80 10.98
C ILE A 62 8.15 2.30 10.77
N VAL A 63 8.17 1.84 9.52
CA VAL A 63 8.16 0.41 9.22
C VAL A 63 9.44 -0.28 9.68
N LEU A 64 10.61 0.27 9.34
CA LEU A 64 11.89 -0.33 9.72
C LEU A 64 12.11 -0.40 11.25
N PRO A 65 11.85 0.67 12.03
CA PRO A 65 11.94 0.59 13.50
C PRO A 65 10.98 -0.44 14.11
N ILE A 66 9.74 -0.48 13.61
CA ILE A 66 8.74 -1.46 14.05
C ILE A 66 9.19 -2.88 13.70
N TRP A 67 9.65 -3.10 12.46
CA TRP A 67 10.17 -4.38 11.98
C TRP A 67 11.35 -4.87 12.82
N LYS A 68 12.32 -4.01 13.13
CA LYS A 68 13.47 -4.37 13.99
C LYS A 68 13.03 -4.81 15.39
N ARG A 69 12.02 -4.15 15.96
CA ARG A 69 11.43 -4.55 17.26
C ARG A 69 10.75 -5.91 17.15
N PHE A 70 10.06 -6.19 16.04
CA PHE A 70 9.45 -7.49 15.79
C PHE A 70 10.49 -8.61 15.58
N ALA A 71 11.47 -8.39 14.72
CA ALA A 71 12.53 -9.36 14.40
C ALA A 71 13.35 -9.75 15.65
N LYS A 72 13.61 -8.79 16.56
CA LYS A 72 14.34 -9.05 17.81
C LYS A 72 13.56 -9.94 18.78
N ASN A 73 12.23 -9.90 18.75
CA ASN A 73 11.35 -10.50 19.77
C ASN A 73 10.57 -11.73 19.25
N ASN A 74 11.09 -12.46 18.24
CA ASN A 74 10.62 -13.68 17.53
C ASN A 74 9.33 -14.42 17.98
N LYS A 75 8.95 -14.44 19.27
CA LYS A 75 7.73 -15.01 19.84
C LYS A 75 6.44 -14.19 19.61
N VAL A 76 6.52 -12.88 19.39
CA VAL A 76 5.32 -12.00 19.22
C VAL A 76 4.91 -11.87 17.74
N VAL A 77 5.78 -12.28 16.82
CA VAL A 77 5.70 -11.99 15.37
C VAL A 77 4.38 -12.43 14.72
N GLY A 78 3.78 -13.55 15.11
CA GLY A 78 2.48 -13.96 14.55
C GLY A 78 1.30 -13.19 15.12
N LEU A 79 1.30 -12.94 16.44
CA LEU A 79 0.16 -12.40 17.18
C LEU A 79 0.02 -10.88 17.10
N SER A 80 1.13 -10.13 16.93
CA SER A 80 1.08 -8.66 16.86
C SER A 80 1.14 -8.10 15.44
N ILE A 81 1.69 -8.85 14.47
CA ILE A 81 1.83 -8.36 13.09
C ILE A 81 0.49 -8.36 12.35
N ILE A 82 -0.38 -9.33 12.64
CA ILE A 82 -1.70 -9.45 12.00
C ILE A 82 -2.60 -8.30 12.46
N PRO A 83 -2.79 -8.02 13.77
CA PRO A 83 -3.55 -6.84 14.21
C PRO A 83 -2.95 -5.52 13.74
N PHE A 84 -1.62 -5.41 13.71
CA PHE A 84 -0.96 -4.20 13.20
C PHE A 84 -1.21 -4.00 11.70
N THR A 85 -1.09 -5.08 10.91
CA THR A 85 -1.41 -5.06 9.48
C THR A 85 -2.87 -4.70 9.26
N ALA A 86 -3.80 -5.29 10.00
CA ALA A 86 -5.21 -4.98 9.92
C ALA A 86 -5.49 -3.49 10.21
N LEU A 87 -4.86 -2.93 11.24
CA LEU A 87 -5.00 -1.52 11.60
C LEU A 87 -4.43 -0.59 10.52
N VAL A 88 -3.25 -0.89 10.00
CA VAL A 88 -2.62 -0.12 8.90
C VAL A 88 -3.48 -0.19 7.64
N SER A 89 -3.98 -1.38 7.28
CA SER A 89 -4.87 -1.54 6.13
C SER A 89 -6.18 -0.80 6.32
N LEU A 90 -6.77 -0.82 7.51
CA LEU A 90 -8.03 -0.15 7.82
C LEU A 90 -7.89 1.36 7.74
N ILE A 91 -6.83 1.93 8.34
CA ILE A 91 -6.52 3.35 8.22
C ILE A 91 -6.24 3.71 6.76
N GLY A 92 -5.46 2.90 6.05
CA GLY A 92 -5.15 3.10 4.64
C GLY A 92 -6.40 3.10 3.76
N GLY A 93 -7.31 2.14 3.97
CA GLY A 93 -8.59 2.06 3.29
C GLY A 93 -9.46 3.29 3.54
N LEU A 94 -9.54 3.76 4.80
CA LEU A 94 -10.29 4.97 5.15
C LEU A 94 -9.72 6.23 4.46
N VAL A 95 -8.40 6.39 4.48
CA VAL A 95 -7.72 7.51 3.81
C VAL A 95 -7.94 7.45 2.29
N PHE A 96 -7.84 6.25 1.71
CA PHE A 96 -8.06 6.04 0.28
C PHE A 96 -9.50 6.39 -0.11
N ALA A 97 -10.49 5.89 0.64
CA ALA A 97 -11.89 6.27 0.47
C ALA A 97 -12.08 7.78 0.57
N TYR A 98 -11.51 8.44 1.58
CA TYR A 98 -11.63 9.89 1.74
C TYR A 98 -11.06 10.68 0.55
N LEU A 99 -9.97 10.22 -0.05
CA LEU A 99 -9.29 10.91 -1.15
C LEU A 99 -9.93 10.67 -2.52
N PHE A 100 -10.49 9.47 -2.75
CA PHE A 100 -10.94 9.04 -4.06
C PHE A 100 -12.47 8.91 -4.19
N TRP A 101 -13.22 9.04 -3.10
CA TRP A 101 -14.68 8.94 -3.14
C TRP A 101 -15.31 10.11 -3.90
N GLU A 102 -16.03 9.77 -4.97
CA GLU A 102 -16.88 10.69 -5.72
C GLU A 102 -18.27 10.79 -5.07
N ARG A 103 -18.47 11.79 -4.20
CA ARG A 103 -19.71 11.96 -3.42
C ARG A 103 -21.01 11.90 -4.24
N ASN A 104 -20.95 12.31 -5.50
CA ASN A 104 -22.04 12.25 -6.48
C ASN A 104 -22.47 10.83 -6.88
N LEU A 105 -21.60 9.82 -6.70
CA LEU A 105 -21.86 8.41 -6.97
C LEU A 105 -22.42 7.64 -5.74
N GLY A 106 -22.53 8.31 -4.59
CA GLY A 106 -23.21 7.81 -3.40
C GLY A 106 -22.42 6.80 -2.55
N ILE A 107 -23.12 6.13 -1.63
CA ILE A 107 -22.50 5.27 -0.60
C ILE A 107 -21.92 3.96 -1.19
N GLY A 108 -22.47 3.47 -2.31
CA GLY A 108 -21.99 2.25 -2.95
C GLY A 108 -20.56 2.40 -3.46
N GLU A 109 -20.26 3.54 -4.08
CA GLU A 109 -18.92 3.85 -4.56
C GLU A 109 -17.96 4.15 -3.40
N LEU A 110 -18.40 4.78 -2.31
CA LEU A 110 -17.61 4.90 -1.07
C LEU A 110 -17.13 3.53 -0.57
N LEU A 111 -18.05 2.56 -0.48
CA LEU A 111 -17.73 1.21 -0.01
C LEU A 111 -16.80 0.49 -0.97
N ALA A 112 -17.00 0.64 -2.28
CA ALA A 112 -16.13 0.06 -3.29
C ALA A 112 -14.69 0.61 -3.18
N VAL A 113 -14.53 1.94 -3.13
CA VAL A 113 -13.21 2.58 -3.01
C VAL A 113 -12.55 2.24 -1.67
N PHE A 114 -13.32 2.19 -0.57
CA PHE A 114 -12.81 1.74 0.73
C PHE A 114 -12.27 0.31 0.68
N LEU A 115 -13.02 -0.63 0.08
CA LEU A 115 -12.60 -2.02 -0.07
C LEU A 115 -11.37 -2.14 -0.99
N THR A 116 -11.32 -1.39 -2.09
CA THR A 116 -10.15 -1.32 -2.97
C THR A 116 -8.92 -0.83 -2.19
N GLY A 117 -9.08 0.24 -1.39
CA GLY A 117 -8.02 0.75 -0.51
C GLY A 117 -7.56 -0.31 0.49
N LEU A 118 -8.48 -0.95 1.21
CA LEU A 118 -8.17 -2.02 2.16
C LEU A 118 -7.33 -3.13 1.52
N ILE A 119 -7.73 -3.62 0.35
CA ILE A 119 -7.02 -4.68 -0.37
C ILE A 119 -5.64 -4.18 -0.83
N ALA A 120 -5.57 -2.98 -1.43
CA ALA A 120 -4.32 -2.39 -1.89
C ALA A 120 -3.31 -2.23 -0.75
N PHE A 121 -3.73 -1.66 0.39
CA PHE A 121 -2.86 -1.49 1.55
C PHE A 121 -2.46 -2.83 2.18
N THR A 122 -3.34 -3.83 2.17
CA THR A 122 -3.02 -5.19 2.64
C THR A 122 -1.95 -5.85 1.78
N ILE A 123 -2.07 -5.74 0.45
CA ILE A 123 -1.07 -6.28 -0.50
C ILE A 123 0.25 -5.54 -0.36
N TYR A 124 0.22 -4.21 -0.33
CA TYR A 124 1.40 -3.37 -0.12
C TYR A 124 2.14 -3.78 1.14
N TRP A 125 1.41 -3.81 2.27
CA TRP A 125 1.98 -4.07 3.58
C TRP A 125 2.52 -5.50 3.70
N SER A 126 1.76 -6.50 3.25
CA SER A 126 2.19 -7.90 3.30
C SER A 126 3.43 -8.14 2.44
N SER A 127 3.46 -7.55 1.24
CA SER A 127 4.62 -7.63 0.35
C SER A 127 5.86 -7.03 1.02
N ASN A 128 5.69 -5.89 1.67
CA ASN A 128 6.75 -5.18 2.36
C ASN A 128 7.34 -6.01 3.52
N LEU A 129 6.50 -6.56 4.38
CA LEU A 129 6.93 -7.43 5.49
C LEU A 129 7.64 -8.70 5.01
N VAL A 130 7.13 -9.35 3.96
CA VAL A 130 7.76 -10.54 3.37
C VAL A 130 9.14 -10.22 2.82
N LEU A 131 9.30 -9.07 2.15
CA LEU A 131 10.59 -8.63 1.63
C LEU A 131 11.56 -8.26 2.74
N LEU A 132 11.10 -7.57 3.80
CA LEU A 132 11.93 -7.29 4.96
C LEU A 132 12.44 -8.57 5.61
N LYS A 133 11.59 -9.60 5.74
CA LYS A 133 11.99 -10.93 6.25
C LYS A 133 13.06 -11.59 5.37
N LYS A 134 12.99 -11.44 4.05
CA LYS A 134 13.99 -12.01 3.13
C LYS A 134 15.30 -11.24 3.09
N LEU A 135 15.26 -9.92 3.38
CA LEU A 135 16.42 -9.03 3.35
C LEU A 135 17.14 -8.94 4.71
N ASP A 136 16.51 -9.41 5.79
CA ASP A 136 17.11 -9.53 7.12
C ASP A 136 18.15 -10.64 7.17
#